data_AF-A0A353VTC5-F1
#
_entry.id   AF-A0A353VTC5-F1
#
_cell.length_a   1.000
_cell.length_b   1.000
_cell.length_c   1.000
_cell.angle_alpha   90.00
_cell.angle_beta   90.00
_cell.angle_gamma   90.00
#
_symmetry.space_group_name_H-M   'P 1'
#
loop_
_entity.id
_entity.type
_entity.pdbx_description
1 polymer ?
#
loop_
_entity_poly.entity_id
_entity_poly.type
_entity_poly.pdbx_seq_one_letter_code
_entity_poly.pdbx_strand_id
1 'polypeptide(L)'
;MLRLLSIFPLTVMMVSDARSRTVSSWWLSTFGLGLVVAGLIEEGWRETLINIVCNLVVLLVMGVSLLAYSKMRKRPLMEMLGAGDVIFLAALTSAFGVEAYLRFLIVSAIVALLSWPLFRKVQSGLTGIPLVTVFGVCFVIFILFRAIYGG
;
A
#
# COMPACT_ATOMS: atom_id res chain seq x y z
N MET A 1 -13.56 10.23 9.04
CA MET A 1 -14.75 9.52 8.50
C MET A 1 -14.69 9.34 6.99
N LEU A 2 -14.18 10.31 6.23
CA LEU A 2 -14.15 10.26 4.75
C LEU A 2 -13.25 9.14 4.21
N ARG A 3 -12.21 8.75 4.96
CA ARG A 3 -11.29 7.66 4.58
C ARG A 3 -11.96 6.28 4.49
N LEU A 4 -13.13 6.09 5.11
CA LEU A 4 -13.89 4.83 5.03
C LEU A 4 -14.46 4.58 3.63
N LEU A 5 -14.79 5.63 2.87
CA LEU A 5 -15.25 5.52 1.48
C LEU A 5 -14.18 4.88 0.58
N SER A 6 -12.91 5.05 0.91
CA SER A 6 -11.79 4.47 0.17
C SER A 6 -11.66 2.94 0.34
N ILE A 7 -12.39 2.31 1.28
CA ILE A 7 -12.40 0.85 1.45
C ILE A 7 -13.05 0.17 0.24
N PHE A 8 -14.07 0.77 -0.35
CA PHE A 8 -14.75 0.20 -1.52
C PHE A 8 -13.81 0.00 -2.72
N PRO A 9 -13.13 1.04 -3.25
CA PRO A 9 -12.17 0.87 -4.35
C PRO A 9 -10.98 -0.02 -3.95
N LEU A 10 -10.58 -0.01 -2.67
CA LEU A 10 -9.52 -0.88 -2.15
C LEU A 10 -9.88 -2.37 -2.26
N THR A 11 -11.08 -2.76 -1.81
CA THR A 11 -11.52 -4.16 -1.89
C THR A 11 -11.60 -4.67 -3.33
N VAL A 12 -12.06 -3.84 -4.27
CA VAL A 12 -12.06 -4.15 -5.70
C VAL A 12 -10.63 -4.38 -6.22
N MET A 13 -9.68 -3.54 -5.81
CA MET A 13 -8.26 -3.72 -6.17
C MET A 13 -7.65 -4.98 -5.56
N MET A 14 -7.97 -5.31 -4.31
CA MET A 14 -7.48 -6.52 -3.64
C MET A 14 -7.99 -7.79 -4.33
N VAL A 15 -9.26 -7.82 -4.75
CA VAL A 15 -9.84 -8.96 -5.48
C VAL A 15 -9.23 -9.07 -6.89
N SER A 16 -8.99 -7.94 -7.56
CA SER A 16 -8.36 -7.90 -8.89
C SER A 16 -6.89 -8.35 -8.84
N ASP A 17 -6.14 -7.90 -7.83
CA ASP A 17 -4.74 -8.29 -7.59
C ASP A 17 -4.60 -9.79 -7.29
N ALA A 18 -5.48 -10.32 -6.43
CA ALA A 18 -5.49 -11.74 -6.07
C ALA A 18 -5.92 -12.68 -7.21
N ARG A 19 -6.71 -12.20 -8.18
CA ARG A 19 -7.27 -13.03 -9.26
C ARG A 19 -6.52 -12.91 -10.58
N SER A 20 -5.99 -11.73 -10.91
CA SER A 20 -5.47 -11.45 -12.26
C SER A 20 -4.16 -10.66 -12.30
N ARG A 21 -3.59 -10.25 -11.15
CA ARG A 21 -2.33 -9.48 -11.06
C ARG A 21 -2.28 -8.16 -11.85
N THR A 22 -3.40 -7.75 -12.42
CA THR A 22 -3.54 -6.46 -13.07
C THR A 22 -4.31 -5.55 -12.13
N VAL A 23 -3.59 -4.68 -11.46
CA VAL A 23 -4.24 -3.56 -10.75
C VAL A 23 -4.63 -2.56 -11.83
N SER A 24 -5.93 -2.38 -12.07
CA SER A 24 -6.37 -1.40 -13.05
C SER A 24 -5.97 0.00 -12.56
N SER A 25 -5.23 0.76 -13.39
CA SER A 25 -4.80 2.13 -13.07
C SER A 25 -5.97 3.03 -12.62
N TRP A 26 -7.17 2.78 -13.15
CA TRP A 26 -8.35 3.59 -12.87
C TRP A 26 -8.77 3.54 -11.39
N TRP A 27 -8.90 2.32 -10.82
CA TRP A 27 -9.25 2.17 -9.40
C TRP A 27 -8.15 2.70 -8.46
N LEU A 28 -6.88 2.53 -8.83
CA LEU A 28 -5.73 3.10 -8.12
C LEU A 28 -5.80 4.63 -8.03
N SER A 29 -6.06 5.29 -9.15
CA SER A 29 -6.22 6.75 -9.18
C SER A 29 -7.42 7.21 -8.35
N THR A 30 -8.56 6.54 -8.44
CA THR A 30 -9.73 6.91 -7.62
C THR A 30 -9.47 6.76 -6.12
N PHE A 31 -8.75 5.73 -5.71
CA PHE A 31 -8.38 5.51 -4.33
C PHE A 31 -7.38 6.55 -3.82
N GLY A 32 -6.31 6.81 -4.58
CA GLY A 32 -5.31 7.82 -4.22
C GLY A 32 -5.91 9.22 -4.15
N LEU A 33 -6.72 9.60 -5.13
CA LEU A 33 -7.44 10.88 -5.10
C LEU A 33 -8.39 10.97 -3.91
N GLY A 34 -9.12 9.89 -3.61
CA GLY A 34 -10.01 9.84 -2.45
C GLY A 34 -9.27 10.06 -1.12
N LEU A 35 -8.07 9.47 -0.96
CA LEU A 35 -7.24 9.67 0.23
C LEU A 35 -6.67 11.09 0.33
N VAL A 36 -6.20 11.66 -0.78
CA VAL A 36 -5.71 13.05 -0.82
C VAL A 36 -6.82 14.03 -0.48
N VAL A 37 -8.00 13.87 -1.06
CA VAL A 37 -9.17 14.72 -0.79
C VAL A 37 -9.61 14.56 0.67
N ALA A 38 -9.62 13.35 1.21
CA ALA A 38 -9.94 13.12 2.61
C ALA A 38 -8.91 13.79 3.55
N GLY A 39 -7.61 13.69 3.25
CA GLY A 39 -6.55 14.37 4.00
C GLY A 39 -6.68 15.90 3.95
N LEU A 40 -6.96 16.45 2.77
CA LEU A 40 -7.18 17.89 2.57
C LEU A 40 -8.34 18.43 3.43
N ILE A 41 -9.42 17.65 3.57
CA ILE A 41 -10.60 18.05 4.34
C ILE A 41 -10.39 17.85 5.85
N GLU A 42 -9.75 16.74 6.26
CA GLU A 42 -9.60 16.38 7.69
C GLU A 42 -8.41 17.07 8.37
N GLU A 43 -7.28 17.23 7.68
CA GLU A 43 -6.00 17.70 8.25
C GLU A 43 -5.54 19.04 7.63
N GLY A 44 -6.11 19.44 6.49
CA GLY A 44 -5.73 20.65 5.77
C GLY A 44 -4.57 20.45 4.79
N TRP A 45 -4.42 21.39 3.86
CA TRP A 45 -3.51 21.22 2.71
C TRP A 45 -2.02 21.21 3.05
N ARG A 46 -1.59 21.99 4.06
CA ARG A 46 -0.16 22.06 4.46
C ARG A 46 0.30 20.73 5.07
N GLU A 47 -0.44 20.22 6.04
CA GLU A 47 -0.11 18.95 6.72
C GLU A 47 -0.18 17.77 5.75
N THR A 48 -1.19 17.75 4.88
CA THR A 48 -1.33 16.71 3.86
C THR A 48 -0.13 16.71 2.90
N LEU A 49 0.33 17.88 2.44
CA LEU A 49 1.51 18.00 1.57
C LEU A 49 2.80 17.56 2.26
N ILE A 50 3.02 17.97 3.52
CA ILE A 50 4.19 17.56 4.30
C ILE A 50 4.19 16.03 4.46
N ASN A 51 3.06 15.44 4.82
CA ASN A 51 2.93 14.00 4.96
C ASN A 51 3.21 13.27 3.64
N ILE A 52 2.64 13.72 2.52
CA ILE A 52 2.89 13.14 1.19
C ILE A 52 4.38 13.21 0.84
N VAL A 53 5.00 14.38 0.98
CA VAL A 53 6.41 14.58 0.62
C VAL A 53 7.33 13.73 1.50
N CYS A 54 7.15 13.76 2.82
CA CYS A 54 7.97 12.97 3.73
C CYS A 54 7.80 11.46 3.50
N ASN A 55 6.57 10.99 3.29
CA ASN A 55 6.31 9.57 3.03
C ASN A 55 6.82 9.13 1.65
N LEU A 56 6.81 10.02 0.65
CA LEU A 56 7.44 9.77 -0.65
C LEU A 56 8.96 9.64 -0.52
N VAL A 57 9.61 10.46 0.32
CA VAL A 57 11.05 10.32 0.60
C VAL A 57 11.35 8.97 1.24
N VAL A 58 10.54 8.54 2.22
CA VAL A 58 10.66 7.20 2.83
C VAL A 58 10.53 6.10 1.78
N LEU A 59 9.53 6.18 0.90
CA LEU A 59 9.34 5.26 -0.21
C LEU A 59 10.54 5.24 -1.16
N LEU A 60 11.10 6.41 -1.47
CA LEU A 60 12.26 6.54 -2.36
C LEU A 60 13.49 5.87 -1.74
N VAL A 61 13.77 6.11 -0.46
CA VAL A 61 14.88 5.46 0.27
C VAL A 61 14.71 3.94 0.28
N MET A 62 13.50 3.44 0.55
CA MET A 62 13.22 1.99 0.49
C MET A 62 13.38 1.45 -0.93
N GLY A 63 12.85 2.16 -1.93
CA GLY A 63 12.93 1.79 -3.33
C GLY A 63 14.37 1.73 -3.85
N VAL A 64 15.21 2.70 -3.47
CA VAL A 64 16.66 2.71 -3.77
C VAL A 64 17.37 1.55 -3.08
N SER A 65 17.01 1.24 -1.84
CA SER A 65 17.57 0.11 -1.09
C SER A 65 17.20 -1.24 -1.75
N LEU A 66 15.95 -1.37 -2.20
CA LEU A 66 15.46 -2.50 -2.99
C LEU A 66 16.17 -2.58 -4.35
N LEU A 67 16.36 -1.45 -5.05
CA LEU A 67 17.11 -1.37 -6.31
C LEU A 67 18.54 -1.89 -6.12
N ALA A 68 19.22 -1.44 -5.07
CA ALA A 68 20.57 -1.89 -4.73
C ALA A 68 20.60 -3.41 -4.47
N TYR A 69 19.64 -3.93 -3.69
CA TYR A 69 19.50 -5.36 -3.44
C TYR A 69 19.22 -6.17 -4.72
N SER A 70 18.34 -5.66 -5.57
CA SER A 70 17.97 -6.25 -6.86
C SER A 70 19.19 -6.36 -7.79
N LYS A 71 19.99 -5.30 -7.83
CA LYS A 71 21.23 -5.24 -8.62
C LYS A 71 22.27 -6.25 -8.10
N MET A 72 22.38 -6.41 -6.77
CA MET A 72 23.22 -7.45 -6.18
C MET A 72 22.74 -8.87 -6.49
N ARG A 73 21.43 -9.09 -6.56
CA ARG A 73 20.81 -10.40 -6.86
C ARG A 73 20.59 -10.66 -8.36
N LYS A 74 20.97 -9.72 -9.24
CA LYS A 74 20.76 -9.76 -10.70
C LYS A 74 19.32 -10.08 -11.11
N ARG A 75 18.34 -9.63 -10.32
CA ARG A 75 16.92 -9.73 -10.67
C ARG A 75 16.38 -8.35 -11.04
N PRO A 76 15.46 -8.21 -11.99
CA PRO A 76 14.79 -6.95 -12.26
C PRO A 76 13.86 -6.60 -11.09
N LEU A 77 13.87 -5.34 -10.65
CA LEU A 77 12.92 -4.91 -9.61
C LEU A 77 11.48 -5.07 -10.04
N MET A 78 11.20 -4.89 -11.33
CA MET A 78 9.87 -5.05 -11.92
C MET A 78 9.35 -6.50 -11.85
N GLU A 79 10.25 -7.49 -11.69
CA GLU A 79 9.85 -8.87 -11.42
C GLU A 79 9.57 -9.13 -9.92
N MET A 80 10.06 -8.26 -9.04
CA MET A 80 9.91 -8.39 -7.59
C MET A 80 8.78 -7.52 -7.02
N LEU A 81 8.54 -6.36 -7.63
CA LEU A 81 7.51 -5.38 -7.29
C LEU A 81 6.83 -4.93 -8.57
N GLY A 82 5.52 -5.14 -8.65
CA GLY A 82 4.73 -4.66 -9.78
C GLY A 82 4.60 -3.13 -9.75
N ALA A 83 4.42 -2.52 -10.92
CA ALA A 83 4.14 -1.08 -10.99
C ALA A 83 2.89 -0.68 -10.17
N GLY A 84 1.90 -1.58 -10.08
CA GLY A 84 0.71 -1.40 -9.24
C GLY A 84 1.02 -1.29 -7.75
N ASP A 85 1.98 -2.08 -7.24
CA ASP A 85 2.39 -2.06 -5.82
C ASP A 85 3.01 -0.71 -5.46
N VAL A 86 3.86 -0.18 -6.34
CA VAL A 86 4.54 1.10 -6.14
C VAL A 86 3.53 2.25 -6.12
N ILE A 87 2.59 2.27 -7.06
CA ILE A 87 1.54 3.29 -7.13
C ILE A 87 0.60 3.17 -5.93
N PHE A 88 0.30 1.94 -5.49
CA PHE A 88 -0.53 1.69 -4.32
C PHE A 88 0.12 2.25 -3.04
N LEU A 89 1.40 1.95 -2.80
CA LEU A 89 2.14 2.49 -1.67
C LEU A 89 2.24 4.02 -1.74
N ALA A 90 2.48 4.57 -2.93
CA ALA A 90 2.49 6.01 -3.15
C ALA A 90 1.13 6.66 -2.82
N ALA A 91 0.01 6.02 -3.16
CA ALA A 91 -1.33 6.51 -2.81
C ALA A 91 -1.55 6.55 -1.29
N LEU A 92 -1.05 5.56 -0.55
CA LEU A 92 -1.16 5.49 0.90
C LEU A 92 -0.40 6.61 1.63
N THR A 93 0.59 7.24 1.00
CA THR A 93 1.38 8.33 1.61
C THR A 93 0.54 9.49 2.14
N SER A 94 -0.58 9.80 1.47
CA SER A 94 -1.51 10.87 1.87
C SER A 94 -2.38 10.51 3.07
N ALA A 95 -2.49 9.22 3.41
CA ALA A 95 -3.41 8.73 4.44
C ALA A 95 -2.76 8.59 5.83
N PHE A 96 -1.44 8.76 5.94
CA PHE A 96 -0.67 8.50 7.16
C PHE A 96 0.29 9.65 7.47
N GLY A 97 0.48 9.94 8.76
CA GLY A 97 1.67 10.67 9.21
C GLY A 97 2.91 9.79 9.09
N VAL A 98 4.10 10.40 9.04
CA VAL A 98 5.37 9.72 8.72
C VAL A 98 5.68 8.52 9.62
N GLU A 99 5.52 8.70 10.93
CA GLU A 99 5.78 7.64 11.90
C GLU A 99 4.79 6.48 11.77
N ALA A 100 3.50 6.79 11.57
CA ALA A 100 2.46 5.78 11.37
C ALA A 100 2.67 5.03 10.05
N TYR A 101 3.11 5.73 9.00
CA TYR A 101 3.41 5.13 7.70
C TYR A 101 4.57 4.14 7.79
N LEU A 102 5.66 4.49 8.47
CA LEU A 102 6.79 3.59 8.71
C LEU A 102 6.38 2.33 9.48
N ARG A 103 5.64 2.49 10.58
CA ARG A 103 5.13 1.35 11.35
C ARG A 103 4.22 0.46 10.50
N PHE A 104 3.33 1.07 9.71
CA PHE A 104 2.44 0.36 8.81
C PHE A 104 3.20 -0.46 7.77
N LEU A 105 4.24 0.11 7.14
CA LEU A 105 5.08 -0.59 6.18
C LEU A 105 5.78 -1.79 6.80
N ILE A 106 6.37 -1.62 7.98
CA ILE A 106 7.09 -2.70 8.69
C ILE A 106 6.12 -3.83 9.05
N VAL A 107 4.99 -3.50 9.69
CA VAL A 107 3.98 -4.50 10.08
C VAL A 107 3.44 -5.22 8.86
N SER A 108 3.04 -4.49 7.82
CA SER A 108 2.49 -5.07 6.59
C SER A 108 3.52 -5.95 5.86
N ALA A 109 4.80 -5.56 5.85
CA ALA A 109 5.88 -6.37 5.30
C ALA A 109 6.08 -7.67 6.10
N ILE A 110 6.04 -7.62 7.44
CA ILE A 110 6.11 -8.81 8.28
C ILE A 110 4.90 -9.73 8.01
N VAL A 111 3.68 -9.18 7.96
CA VAL A 111 2.48 -9.96 7.63
C VAL A 111 2.59 -10.56 6.23
N ALA A 112 3.08 -9.82 5.24
CA ALA A 112 3.30 -10.34 3.89
C ALA A 112 4.28 -11.52 3.89
N LEU A 113 5.40 -11.41 4.61
CA LEU A 113 6.37 -12.50 4.76
C LEU A 113 5.79 -13.72 5.48
N LEU A 114 5.01 -13.52 6.55
CA LEU A 114 4.35 -14.60 7.28
C LEU A 114 3.23 -15.27 6.48
N SER A 115 2.56 -14.51 5.62
CA SER A 115 1.48 -15.00 4.76
C SER A 115 2.00 -15.77 3.53
N TRP A 116 3.26 -15.57 3.13
CA TRP A 116 3.90 -16.27 2.02
C TRP A 116 3.71 -17.80 2.01
N PRO A 117 3.99 -18.54 3.11
CA PRO A 117 3.78 -19.99 3.13
C PRO A 117 2.30 -20.40 2.99
N LEU A 118 1.38 -19.59 3.50
CA LEU A 118 -0.07 -19.82 3.36
C LEU A 118 -0.51 -19.66 1.91
N PHE A 119 -0.12 -18.56 1.26
CA PHE A 119 -0.43 -18.31 -0.15
C PHE A 119 0.21 -19.33 -1.09
N ARG A 120 1.46 -19.75 -0.80
CA ARG A 120 2.12 -20.80 -1.58
C ARG A 120 1.37 -22.14 -1.53
N LYS A 121 0.73 -22.44 -0.40
CA LYS A 121 -0.07 -23.67 -0.20
C LYS A 121 -1.44 -23.60 -0.87
N VAL A 122 -2.07 -22.42 -0.88
CA VAL A 122 -3.42 -22.20 -1.44
C VAL A 122 -3.39 -21.94 -2.95
N GLN A 123 -2.34 -21.31 -3.46
CA GLN A 123 -2.20 -20.93 -4.88
C GLN A 123 -0.84 -21.38 -5.42
N SER A 124 -0.68 -22.70 -5.60
CA SER A 124 0.57 -23.35 -6.03
C SER A 124 1.06 -22.94 -7.44
N GLY A 125 0.25 -22.20 -8.21
CA GLY A 125 0.55 -21.73 -9.56
C GLY A 125 0.89 -20.24 -9.71
N LEU A 126 0.76 -19.41 -8.67
CA LEU A 126 1.07 -17.97 -8.76
C LEU A 126 2.50 -17.66 -8.27
N THR A 127 3.31 -17.07 -9.14
CA THR A 127 4.72 -16.71 -8.90
C THR A 127 4.87 -15.36 -8.17
N GLY A 128 4.64 -15.28 -6.85
CA GLY A 128 4.86 -14.03 -6.06
C GLY A 128 3.73 -13.62 -5.10
N ILE A 129 4.02 -12.79 -4.09
CA ILE A 129 3.08 -12.34 -3.04
C ILE A 129 2.14 -11.28 -3.63
N PRO A 130 0.80 -11.39 -3.50
CA PRO A 130 -0.12 -10.30 -3.85
C PRO A 130 -0.01 -9.18 -2.81
N LEU A 131 0.91 -8.25 -3.04
CA LEU A 131 1.36 -7.27 -2.06
C LEU A 131 0.25 -6.24 -1.77
N VAL A 132 -0.44 -5.74 -2.82
CA VAL A 132 -1.62 -4.88 -2.67
C VAL A 132 -2.70 -5.56 -1.84
N THR A 133 -2.89 -6.87 -2.00
CA THR A 133 -3.89 -7.60 -1.21
C THR A 133 -3.52 -7.62 0.28
N VAL A 134 -2.30 -7.99 0.63
CA VAL A 134 -1.89 -8.05 2.05
C VAL A 134 -1.87 -6.67 2.69
N PHE A 135 -1.24 -5.69 2.02
CA PHE A 135 -1.17 -4.32 2.54
C PHE A 135 -2.56 -3.67 2.58
N GLY A 136 -3.43 -4.00 1.61
CA GLY A 136 -4.83 -3.59 1.61
C GLY A 136 -5.59 -4.11 2.82
N VAL A 137 -5.48 -5.39 3.16
CA VAL A 137 -6.11 -5.95 4.38
C VAL A 137 -5.61 -5.20 5.62
N CYS A 138 -4.29 -5.04 5.75
CA CYS A 138 -3.70 -4.30 6.87
C CYS A 138 -4.23 -2.86 6.95
N PHE A 139 -4.41 -2.20 5.81
CA PHE A 139 -4.94 -0.84 5.74
C PHE A 139 -6.41 -0.76 6.16
N VAL A 140 -7.25 -1.71 5.75
CA VAL A 140 -8.66 -1.79 6.19
C VAL A 140 -8.72 -1.95 7.70
N ILE A 141 -7.93 -2.88 8.27
CA ILE A 141 -7.88 -3.10 9.71
C ILE A 141 -7.44 -1.81 10.42
N PHE A 142 -6.40 -1.13 9.91
CA PHE A 142 -5.93 0.12 10.50
C PHE A 142 -6.99 1.21 10.48
N ILE A 143 -7.68 1.43 9.36
CA ILE A 143 -8.76 2.42 9.26
C ILE A 143 -9.90 2.08 10.21
N LEU A 144 -10.32 0.81 10.28
CA LEU A 144 -11.37 0.37 11.18
C LEU A 144 -10.97 0.60 12.64
N PHE A 145 -9.73 0.27 13.00
CA PHE A 145 -9.21 0.49 14.35
C PHE A 145 -9.19 1.99 14.69
N ARG A 146 -8.71 2.84 13.78
CA ARG A 146 -8.71 4.30 13.95
C ARG A 146 -10.14 4.86 14.04
N ALA A 147 -11.10 4.30 13.31
CA ALA A 147 -12.50 4.74 13.37
C ALA A 147 -13.19 4.32 14.68
N ILE A 148 -12.81 3.18 15.27
CA ILE A 148 -13.40 2.66 16.51
C ILE A 148 -12.76 3.31 17.75
N TYR A 149 -11.43 3.46 17.79
CA TYR A 149 -10.68 3.92 18.96
C TYR A 149 -10.23 5.38 18.90
N GLY A 150 -10.29 6.02 17.73
CA GLY A 150 -9.86 7.40 17.52
C GLY A 150 -11.02 8.38 17.36
N GLY A 151 -12.20 8.05 17.89
CA GLY A 151 -13.38 8.93 17.96
C GLY A 151 -13.30 9.90 19.12
#